data_AF-A0AAN8PVT2-F1
#
_entry.id   AF-A0AAN8PVT2-F1
#
_cell.length_a   1.000
_cell.length_b   1.000
_cell.length_c   1.000
_cell.angle_alpha   90.00
_cell.angle_beta   90.00
_cell.angle_gamma   90.00
#
_symmetry.space_group_name_H-M   'P 1'
#
loop_
_entity.id
_entity.type
_entity.pdbx_description
1 polymer ?
#
loop_
_entity_poly.entity_id
_entity_poly.type
_entity_poly.pdbx_seq_one_letter_code
_entity_poly.pdbx_strand_id
1 'polypeptide(L)'
;MWNMMCDVMPTISEDSITQRSSQFSGEDANFEQLMISMLDERDKLMESLRETQERLGESEAKLQEVEKERDSLQRQISANLPQVVQNCDGTVKKYYTYELGKKSQHECYILKDAVHEKKWY
;
A
#
# COMPACT_ATOMS: atom_id res chain seq x y z
N MET A 1 20.59 18.55 -31.39
CA MET A 1 21.42 17.49 -31.99
C MET A 1 20.50 16.34 -32.33
N TRP A 2 20.25 16.17 -33.62
CA TRP A 2 19.44 15.10 -34.18
C TRP A 2 20.22 13.79 -34.10
N ASN A 3 19.59 12.72 -33.63
CA ASN A 3 19.73 11.42 -34.30
C ASN A 3 18.47 10.59 -34.06
N MET A 4 17.45 10.92 -34.86
CA MET A 4 16.38 10.02 -35.21
C MET A 4 17.06 8.91 -36.01
N MET A 5 17.38 7.80 -35.36
CA MET A 5 17.89 6.62 -36.05
C MET A 5 16.69 6.02 -36.80
N CYS A 6 16.39 6.60 -37.97
CA CYS A 6 15.66 5.91 -39.01
C CYS A 6 16.57 4.77 -39.46
N ASP A 7 16.51 3.64 -38.76
CA ASP A 7 17.01 2.36 -39.25
C ASP A 7 16.26 2.04 -40.54
N VAL A 8 16.87 2.46 -41.66
CA VAL A 8 16.45 2.13 -43.01
C VAL A 8 16.57 0.62 -43.15
N MET A 9 15.45 -0.04 -43.39
CA MET A 9 15.43 -1.47 -43.75
C MET A 9 16.30 -1.68 -44.99
N PRO A 10 17.25 -2.63 -45.00
CA PRO A 10 18.06 -2.90 -46.18
C PRO A 10 17.14 -3.38 -47.31
N THR A 11 17.18 -2.69 -48.45
CA THR A 11 16.47 -3.08 -49.65
C THR A 11 17.16 -4.31 -50.25
N ILE A 12 16.48 -5.45 -50.22
CA ILE A 12 16.89 -6.68 -50.91
C ILE A 12 16.78 -6.49 -52.43
N SER A 13 17.81 -6.88 -53.18
CA SER A 13 17.82 -6.81 -54.65
C SER A 13 16.90 -7.88 -55.25
N GLU A 14 15.93 -7.48 -56.07
CA GLU A 14 14.89 -8.36 -56.66
C GLU A 14 15.38 -9.29 -57.80
N ASP A 15 16.62 -9.15 -58.27
CA ASP A 15 17.06 -9.80 -59.52
C ASP A 15 17.38 -11.31 -59.42
N SER A 16 17.32 -11.93 -58.23
CA SER A 16 17.59 -13.37 -58.08
C SER A 16 16.38 -14.24 -57.75
N ILE A 17 15.19 -13.65 -57.55
CA ILE A 17 14.01 -14.38 -57.06
C ILE A 17 13.14 -14.95 -58.19
N THR A 18 13.19 -14.38 -59.39
CA THR A 18 12.26 -14.67 -60.50
C THR A 18 12.39 -16.06 -61.13
N GLN A 19 13.47 -16.82 -60.83
CA GLN A 19 13.63 -18.21 -61.31
C GLN A 19 13.25 -19.30 -60.30
N ARG A 20 12.88 -18.95 -59.06
CA ARG A 20 12.52 -19.94 -58.01
C ARG A 20 11.05 -19.88 -57.60
N SER A 21 10.31 -18.88 -58.06
CA SER A 21 8.94 -18.57 -57.62
C SER A 21 7.85 -19.57 -58.00
N SER A 22 8.12 -20.60 -58.83
CA SER A 22 7.08 -21.55 -59.25
C SER A 22 6.87 -22.74 -58.30
N GLN A 23 7.66 -22.87 -57.22
CA GLN A 23 7.52 -23.96 -56.24
C GLN A 23 7.17 -23.49 -54.81
N PHE A 24 7.21 -22.18 -54.55
CA PHE A 24 7.05 -21.59 -53.20
C PHE A 24 5.68 -20.93 -52.93
N SER A 25 4.79 -20.82 -53.92
CA SER A 25 3.52 -20.08 -53.78
C SER A 25 2.55 -20.62 -52.72
N GLY A 26 2.72 -21.86 -52.25
CA GLY A 26 1.92 -22.43 -51.15
C GLY A 26 2.47 -22.13 -49.76
N GLU A 27 3.76 -21.81 -49.65
CA GLU A 27 4.42 -21.50 -48.38
C GLU A 27 4.24 -20.02 -48.03
N ASP A 28 4.26 -19.12 -49.03
CA ASP A 28 3.97 -17.68 -48.84
C ASP A 28 2.57 -17.46 -48.21
N ALA A 29 1.55 -18.19 -48.68
CA ALA A 29 0.21 -18.14 -48.10
C ALA A 29 0.16 -18.62 -46.64
N ASN A 30 1.04 -19.56 -46.25
CA ASN A 30 1.13 -20.04 -44.87
C ASN A 30 1.77 -18.98 -43.96
N PHE A 31 2.83 -18.30 -44.43
CA PHE A 31 3.46 -17.20 -43.72
C PHE A 31 2.55 -15.98 -43.57
N GLU A 32 1.78 -15.63 -44.61
CA GLU A 32 0.77 -14.57 -44.54
C GLU A 32 -0.30 -14.87 -43.49
N GLN A 33 -0.83 -16.10 -43.46
CA GLN A 33 -1.83 -16.51 -42.46
C GLN A 33 -1.28 -16.46 -41.03
N LEU A 34 -0.03 -16.88 -40.82
CA LEU A 34 0.65 -16.79 -39.51
C LEU A 34 0.82 -15.34 -39.09
N MET A 35 1.22 -14.46 -40.02
CA MET A 35 1.37 -13.04 -39.75
C MET A 35 0.05 -12.41 -39.32
N ILE A 36 -1.06 -12.72 -40.01
CA ILE A 36 -2.39 -12.25 -39.63
C ILE A 36 -2.75 -12.74 -38.21
N SER A 37 -2.56 -14.03 -37.92
CA SER A 37 -2.83 -14.60 -36.60
C SER A 37 -2.02 -13.90 -35.49
N MET A 38 -0.74 -13.62 -35.74
CA MET A 38 0.13 -12.96 -34.78
C MET A 38 -0.27 -11.49 -34.54
N LEU A 39 -0.72 -10.78 -35.59
CA LEU A 39 -1.24 -9.42 -35.46
C LEU A 39 -2.56 -9.40 -34.68
N ASP A 40 -3.47 -10.33 -34.96
CA ASP A 40 -4.74 -10.47 -34.24
C ASP A 40 -4.52 -10.82 -32.76
N GLU A 41 -3.59 -11.71 -32.46
CA GLU A 41 -3.22 -12.05 -31.08
C GLU A 41 -2.61 -10.87 -30.35
N ARG A 42 -1.71 -10.11 -31.00
CA ARG A 42 -1.16 -8.88 -30.44
C ARG A 42 -2.27 -7.88 -30.13
N ASP A 43 -3.21 -7.68 -31.04
CA ASP A 43 -4.29 -6.71 -30.87
C ASP A 43 -5.23 -7.13 -29.73
N LYS A 44 -5.54 -8.42 -29.59
CA LYS A 44 -6.28 -8.97 -28.44
C LYS A 44 -5.52 -8.76 -27.12
N LEU A 45 -4.21 -8.99 -27.10
CA LEU A 45 -3.39 -8.77 -25.91
C LEU A 45 -3.33 -7.29 -25.53
N MET A 46 -3.24 -6.39 -26.51
CA MET A 46 -3.30 -4.94 -26.24
C MET A 46 -4.65 -4.52 -25.65
N GLU A 47 -5.76 -5.04 -26.16
CA GLU A 47 -7.08 -4.74 -25.60
C GLU A 47 -7.20 -5.28 -24.16
N SER A 48 -6.79 -6.54 -23.93
CA SER A 48 -6.80 -7.13 -22.58
C SER A 48 -5.92 -6.37 -21.58
N LEU A 49 -4.76 -5.87 -22.04
CA LEU A 49 -3.89 -5.03 -21.22
C LEU A 49 -4.59 -3.71 -20.85
N ARG A 50 -5.25 -3.08 -21.81
CA ARG A 50 -5.99 -1.83 -21.59
C ARG A 50 -7.14 -2.01 -20.61
N GLU A 51 -7.94 -3.06 -20.78
CA GLU A 51 -9.02 -3.41 -19.84
C GLU A 51 -8.49 -3.67 -18.44
N THR A 52 -7.36 -4.38 -18.32
CA THR A 52 -6.73 -4.66 -17.02
C THR A 52 -6.23 -3.37 -16.35
N GLN A 53 -5.66 -2.45 -17.12
CA GLN A 53 -5.22 -1.14 -16.61
C GLN A 53 -6.39 -0.28 -16.15
N GLU A 54 -7.52 -0.30 -16.87
CA GLU A 54 -8.74 0.41 -16.47
C GLU A 54 -9.28 -0.15 -15.14
N ARG A 55 -9.42 -1.48 -15.04
CA ARG A 55 -9.85 -2.16 -13.81
C ARG A 55 -8.91 -1.89 -12.63
N LEU A 56 -7.61 -1.80 -12.89
CA LEU A 56 -6.63 -1.42 -11.87
C LEU A 56 -6.89 0.01 -11.39
N GLY A 57 -7.08 0.96 -12.30
CA GLY A 57 -7.39 2.35 -11.97
C GLY A 57 -8.66 2.49 -11.14
N GLU A 58 -9.72 1.74 -11.47
CA GLU A 58 -10.95 1.69 -10.67
C GLU A 58 -10.70 1.17 -9.25
N SER A 59 -9.91 0.10 -9.12
CA SER A 59 -9.55 -0.48 -7.83
C SER A 59 -8.72 0.48 -6.97
N GLU A 60 -7.77 1.19 -7.58
CA GLU A 60 -6.97 2.22 -6.91
C GLU A 60 -7.83 3.39 -6.42
N ALA A 61 -8.79 3.85 -7.23
CA ALA A 61 -9.74 4.89 -6.83
C ALA A 61 -10.59 4.45 -5.64
N LYS A 62 -11.10 3.22 -5.66
CA LYS A 62 -11.86 2.63 -4.56
C LYS A 62 -11.01 2.48 -3.29
N LEU A 63 -9.75 2.08 -3.43
CA LEU A 63 -8.82 2.00 -2.30
C LEU A 63 -8.67 3.38 -1.63
N GLN A 64 -8.45 4.44 -2.41
CA GLN A 64 -8.33 5.80 -1.86
C GLN A 64 -9.60 6.26 -1.12
N GLU A 65 -10.79 5.87 -1.59
CA GLU A 65 -12.04 6.17 -0.90
C GLU A 65 -12.10 5.47 0.47
N VAL A 66 -11.80 4.18 0.51
CA VAL A 66 -11.77 3.39 1.76
C VAL A 66 -10.71 3.93 2.74
N GLU A 67 -9.57 4.39 2.24
CA GLU A 67 -8.55 5.02 3.08
C GLU A 67 -9.05 6.34 3.71
N LYS A 68 -9.76 7.17 2.95
CA LYS A 68 -10.39 8.38 3.49
C LYS A 68 -11.44 8.06 4.54
N GLU A 69 -12.24 7.03 4.33
CA GLU A 69 -13.22 6.56 5.32
C GLU A 69 -12.55 6.07 6.60
N ARG A 70 -11.50 5.24 6.47
CA ARG A 70 -10.67 4.79 7.61
C ARG A 70 -10.14 5.98 8.40
N ASP A 71 -9.56 6.97 7.74
CA ASP A 71 -8.98 8.15 8.40
C ASP A 71 -10.05 9.04 9.04
N SER A 72 -11.24 9.11 8.44
CA SER A 72 -12.42 9.76 9.04
C SER A 72 -12.87 9.04 10.32
N LEU A 73 -13.03 7.72 10.26
CA LEU A 73 -13.42 6.90 11.41
C LEU A 73 -12.38 6.96 12.52
N GLN A 74 -11.08 6.91 12.19
CA GLN A 74 -10.01 7.02 13.16
C GLN A 74 -10.03 8.37 13.90
N ARG A 75 -10.31 9.46 13.18
CA ARG A 75 -10.51 10.78 13.79
C ARG A 75 -11.75 10.81 14.69
N GLN A 76 -12.86 10.21 14.26
CA GLN A 76 -14.07 10.13 15.08
C GLN A 76 -13.83 9.33 16.37
N ILE A 77 -13.14 8.18 16.29
CA ILE A 77 -12.75 7.39 17.47
C ILE A 77 -11.91 8.25 18.40
N SER A 78 -10.89 8.93 17.86
CA SER A 78 -9.99 9.77 18.66
C SER A 78 -10.70 10.94 19.33
N ALA A 79 -11.74 11.49 18.70
CA ALA A 79 -12.54 12.60 19.23
C ALA A 79 -13.61 12.15 20.23
N ASN A 80 -14.19 10.97 20.05
CA ASN A 80 -15.25 10.44 20.92
C ASN A 80 -14.71 9.59 22.07
N LEU A 81 -13.44 9.16 22.02
CA LEU A 81 -12.81 8.51 23.16
C LEU A 81 -12.59 9.56 24.26
N PRO A 82 -13.23 9.44 25.44
CA PRO A 82 -13.11 10.46 26.46
C PRO A 82 -11.65 10.59 26.92
N GLN A 83 -11.17 11.81 27.12
CA GLN A 83 -9.79 12.09 27.55
C GLN A 83 -9.37 11.29 28.80
N VAL A 84 -10.33 10.93 29.67
CA VAL A 84 -10.06 10.10 30.85
C VAL A 84 -9.50 8.72 30.48
N VAL A 85 -9.90 8.13 29.34
CA VAL A 85 -9.39 6.84 28.84
C VAL A 85 -7.97 7.01 28.27
N GLN A 86 -7.72 8.09 27.54
CA GLN A 86 -6.38 8.41 27.01
C GLN A 86 -5.38 8.72 28.13
N ASN A 87 -5.85 9.32 29.24
CA ASN A 87 -5.03 9.76 30.37
C ASN A 87 -5.05 8.78 31.57
N CYS A 88 -5.61 7.57 31.38
CA CYS A 88 -5.73 6.55 32.42
C CYS A 88 -4.38 6.26 33.09
N ASP A 89 -3.30 6.12 32.31
CA ASP A 89 -1.97 5.82 32.86
C ASP A 89 -1.46 6.89 33.82
N GLY A 90 -1.60 8.16 33.48
CA GLY A 90 -1.15 9.27 34.32
C GLY A 90 -2.01 9.48 35.57
N THR A 91 -3.33 9.28 35.43
CA THR A 91 -4.31 9.47 36.51
C THR A 91 -4.21 8.36 37.54
N VAL A 92 -4.09 7.11 37.09
CA VAL A 92 -3.92 5.94 37.95
C VAL A 92 -2.61 6.04 38.74
N LYS A 93 -1.50 6.40 38.08
CA LYS A 93 -0.21 6.58 38.76
C LYS A 93 -0.27 7.67 39.84
N LYS A 94 -0.90 8.82 39.55
CA LYS A 94 -1.11 9.89 40.55
C LYS A 94 -1.92 9.40 41.75
N TYR A 95 -3.02 8.67 41.52
CA TYR A 95 -3.87 8.15 42.58
C TYR A 95 -3.10 7.18 43.50
N TYR A 96 -2.36 6.23 42.93
CA TYR A 96 -1.54 5.30 43.72
C TYR A 96 -0.45 6.01 44.53
N THR A 97 0.25 6.99 43.95
CA THR A 97 1.27 7.75 44.68
C THR A 97 0.68 8.56 45.85
N TYR A 98 -0.51 9.12 45.67
CA TYR A 98 -1.21 9.87 46.71
C TYR A 98 -1.65 8.97 47.86
N GLU A 99 -2.25 7.82 47.56
CA GLU A 99 -2.68 6.84 48.57
C GLU A 99 -1.50 6.23 49.35
N LEU A 100 -0.39 5.92 48.67
CA LEU A 100 0.84 5.47 49.34
C LEU A 100 1.43 6.55 50.25
N GLY A 101 1.41 7.82 49.81
CA GLY A 101 1.86 8.94 50.63
C GLY A 101 1.03 9.15 51.90
N LYS A 102 -0.30 9.02 51.80
CA LYS A 102 -1.22 9.09 52.95
C LYS A 102 -0.98 7.98 53.97
N LYS A 103 -0.84 6.73 53.51
CA LYS A 103 -0.54 5.60 54.40
C LYS A 103 0.77 5.80 55.14
N SER A 104 1.82 6.22 54.43
CA SER A 104 3.13 6.51 55.05
C SER A 104 3.06 7.63 56.09
N GLN A 105 2.32 8.71 55.81
CA GLN A 105 2.10 9.78 56.80
C GLN A 105 1.34 9.27 58.02
N HIS A 106 0.28 8.49 57.83
CA HIS A 106 -0.53 7.97 58.93
C HIS A 106 0.27 7.02 59.82
N GLU A 107 1.08 6.13 59.24
CA GLU A 107 2.02 5.28 59.98
C GLU A 107 3.04 6.09 60.77
N CYS A 108 3.59 7.17 60.18
CA CYS A 108 4.52 8.06 60.88
C CYS A 108 3.85 8.78 62.07
N TYR A 109 2.59 9.18 61.94
CA TYR A 109 1.80 9.76 63.04
C TYR A 109 1.59 8.75 64.17
N ILE A 110 1.12 7.54 63.86
CA ILE A 110 0.91 6.48 64.85
C ILE A 110 2.22 6.14 65.58
N LEU A 111 3.33 6.02 64.86
CA LEU A 111 4.63 5.73 65.46
C LEU A 111 5.15 6.88 66.34
N LYS A 112 4.89 8.14 65.96
CA LYS A 112 5.24 9.31 66.79
C LYS A 112 4.45 9.32 68.10
N ASP A 113 3.15 9.04 68.05
CA ASP A 113 2.30 9.00 69.24
C ASP A 113 2.75 7.87 70.19
N ALA A 114 3.04 6.68 69.65
CA ALA A 114 3.53 5.54 70.44
C ALA A 114 4.91 5.80 71.08
N VAL A 115 5.80 6.53 70.40
CA VAL A 115 7.11 6.93 70.96
C VAL A 115 6.96 8.01 72.03
N HIS A 116 6.02 8.93 71.86
CA HIS A 116 5.73 9.96 72.86
C HIS A 116 5.16 9.32 74.13
N GLU A 117 4.19 8.42 74.01
CA GLU A 117 3.57 7.72 75.15
C GLU A 117 4.58 6.90 75.97
N LYS A 118 5.57 6.28 75.31
CA LYS A 118 6.68 5.57 75.98
C LYS A 118 7.72 6.47 76.66
N LYS A 119 7.70 7.79 76.41
CA LYS A 119 8.61 8.76 77.05
C LYS A 119 8.05 9.35 78.35
N TRP A 120 6.78 9.09 78.68
CA TRP A 120 6.09 9.63 79.85
C TRP A 120 5.91 8.60 81.00
N TYR A 121 6.51 7.41 80.88
CA TYR A 121 6.67 6.40 81.93
C TYR A 121 8.16 6.18 82.21
#